data_AF-A0A4R2HQ08-F1
#
_entry.id   AF-A0A4R2HQ08-F1
#
_cell.length_a   1.000
_cell.length_b   1.000
_cell.length_c   1.000
_cell.angle_alpha   90.00
_cell.angle_beta   90.00
_cell.angle_gamma   90.00
#
_symmetry.space_group_name_H-M   'P 1'
#
loop_
_entity.id
_entity.type
_entity.pdbx_description
1 polymer ?
#
loop_
_entity_poly.entity_id
_entity_poly.type
_entity_poly.pdbx_seq_one_letter_code
_entity_poly.pdbx_strand_id
1 'polypeptide(L)'
;MTKKSLIALVLVAFVVLVVLSLVRGAPYLETPLVGGLPLGNGLVALGLCALSSTAVVLSVRGSALRAASLVSLVGATLWLPISVALAGNPQLNFSGGRGSVWLVFSVAVFAAACFTLLWALGAAALAKIRGAGAA
;
A
#
# COMPACT_ATOMS: atom_id res chain seq x y z
N MET A 1 -0.80 15.94 -18.95
CA MET A 1 -0.79 15.35 -17.58
C MET A 1 0.35 15.94 -16.78
N THR A 2 0.14 16.31 -15.52
CA THR A 2 1.28 16.71 -14.66
C THR A 2 2.14 15.49 -14.31
N LYS A 3 3.44 15.70 -14.01
CA LYS A 3 4.33 14.63 -13.55
C LYS A 3 3.76 13.86 -12.34
N LYS A 4 3.10 14.56 -11.42
CA LYS A 4 2.44 13.94 -10.24
C LYS A 4 1.29 13.02 -10.64
N SER A 5 0.45 13.47 -11.57
CA SER A 5 -0.67 12.66 -12.08
C SER A 5 -0.20 11.39 -12.78
N LEU A 6 0.90 11.47 -13.54
CA LEU A 6 1.50 10.29 -14.17
C LEU A 6 2.03 9.28 -13.14
N ILE A 7 2.77 9.76 -12.13
CA ILE A 7 3.27 8.90 -11.06
C ILE A 7 2.12 8.21 -10.32
N ALA A 8 1.09 8.97 -9.94
CA ALA A 8 -0.09 8.42 -9.27
C ALA A 8 -0.79 7.35 -10.14
N LEU A 9 -0.92 7.60 -11.45
CA LEU A 9 -1.53 6.64 -12.37
C LEU A 9 -0.73 5.33 -12.45
N VAL A 10 0.61 5.41 -12.56
CA VAL A 10 1.48 4.23 -12.59
C VAL A 10 1.37 3.43 -11.29
N LEU A 11 1.37 4.11 -10.14
CA LEU A 11 1.23 3.46 -8.84
C LEU A 11 -0.13 2.76 -8.70
N VAL A 12 -1.22 3.41 -9.13
CA VAL A 12 -2.56 2.80 -9.11
C VAL A 12 -2.64 1.61 -10.06
N ALA A 13 -2.10 1.72 -11.27
CA ALA A 13 -2.05 0.62 -12.23
C ALA A 13 -1.27 -0.58 -11.66
N PHE A 14 -0.17 -0.32 -10.96
CA PHE A 14 0.59 -1.36 -10.27
C PHE A 14 -0.21 -2.01 -9.13
N VAL A 15 -0.92 -1.23 -8.30
CA VAL A 15 -1.83 -1.78 -7.28
C VAL A 15 -2.89 -2.68 -7.90
N VAL A 16 -3.52 -2.25 -9.00
CA VAL A 16 -4.51 -3.06 -9.72
C VAL A 16 -3.92 -4.37 -10.21
N LEU A 17 -2.70 -4.33 -10.79
CA LEU A 17 -1.98 -5.53 -11.19
C LEU A 17 -1.75 -6.47 -10.00
N VAL A 18 -1.26 -5.97 -8.87
CA VAL A 18 -1.05 -6.78 -7.65
C VAL A 18 -2.36 -7.44 -7.20
N VAL A 19 -3.44 -6.67 -7.07
CA VAL A 19 -4.75 -7.19 -6.64
C VAL A 19 -5.28 -8.25 -7.61
N LEU A 20 -5.26 -7.99 -8.92
CA LEU A 20 -5.73 -8.96 -9.92
C LEU A 20 -4.90 -10.25 -9.89
N SER A 21 -3.60 -10.14 -9.64
CA SER A 21 -2.71 -11.29 -9.58
C SER A 21 -3.04 -12.17 -8.37
N LEU A 22 -3.21 -11.55 -7.20
CA LEU A 22 -3.60 -12.23 -5.96
C LEU A 22 -4.98 -12.89 -6.07
N VAL A 23 -5.98 -12.16 -6.57
CA VAL A 23 -7.36 -12.67 -6.73
C VAL A 23 -7.42 -13.83 -7.72
N ARG A 24 -6.62 -13.80 -8.79
CA ARG A 24 -6.55 -14.89 -9.78
C ARG A 24 -5.69 -16.07 -9.33
N GLY A 25 -4.97 -15.96 -8.21
CA GLY A 25 -4.01 -16.98 -7.78
C GLY A 25 -2.93 -17.24 -8.84
N ALA A 26 -2.34 -16.16 -9.39
CA ALA A 26 -1.40 -16.29 -10.49
C ALA A 26 -0.23 -17.23 -10.14
N PRO A 27 0.20 -18.15 -11.03
CA PRO A 27 1.15 -19.21 -10.68
C PRO A 27 2.51 -18.70 -10.19
N TYR A 28 2.94 -17.53 -10.68
CA TYR A 28 4.20 -16.94 -10.28
C TYR A 28 4.22 -16.45 -8.83
N LEU A 29 3.07 -16.30 -8.16
CA LEU A 29 3.03 -15.83 -6.77
C LEU A 29 3.78 -16.75 -5.81
N GLU A 30 3.83 -18.03 -6.13
CA GLU A 30 4.55 -19.06 -5.37
C GLU A 30 6.05 -19.11 -5.71
N THR A 31 6.52 -18.33 -6.69
CA THR A 31 7.93 -18.33 -7.08
C THR A 31 8.77 -17.82 -5.92
N PRO A 32 9.75 -18.60 -5.42
CA PRO A 32 10.59 -18.17 -4.32
C PRO A 32 11.56 -17.09 -4.78
N LEU A 33 11.59 -15.97 -4.06
CA LEU A 33 12.63 -14.96 -4.17
C LEU A 33 13.89 -15.39 -3.41
N VAL A 34 14.97 -14.63 -3.58
CA VAL A 34 16.19 -14.80 -2.78
C VAL A 34 15.82 -14.78 -1.29
N GLY A 35 16.27 -15.79 -0.54
CA GLY A 35 15.91 -15.97 0.86
C GLY A 35 14.61 -16.76 1.10
N GLY A 36 13.95 -17.29 0.06
CA GLY A 36 12.80 -18.19 0.18
C GLY A 36 11.45 -17.50 0.44
N LEU A 37 11.39 -16.17 0.32
CA LEU A 37 10.16 -15.39 0.40
C LEU A 37 9.31 -15.62 -0.86
N PRO A 38 8.05 -16.06 -0.77
CA PRO A 38 7.16 -16.13 -1.93
C PRO A 38 7.01 -14.77 -2.62
N LEU A 39 7.07 -14.74 -3.95
CA LEU A 39 6.89 -13.51 -4.74
C LEU A 39 5.58 -12.80 -4.40
N GLY A 40 4.51 -13.54 -4.10
CA GLY A 40 3.23 -12.98 -3.66
C GLY A 40 3.34 -12.09 -2.42
N ASN A 41 4.13 -12.48 -1.42
CA ASN A 41 4.34 -11.67 -0.21
C ASN A 41 5.13 -10.39 -0.55
N GLY A 42 6.13 -10.49 -1.43
CA GLY A 42 6.84 -9.32 -1.96
C GLY A 42 5.91 -8.36 -2.71
N LEU A 43 5.03 -8.90 -3.55
CA LEU A 43 4.05 -8.10 -4.29
C LEU A 43 3.04 -7.41 -3.38
N VAL A 44 2.58 -8.07 -2.31
CA VAL A 44 1.72 -7.42 -1.30
C VAL A 44 2.44 -6.25 -0.64
N ALA A 45 3.71 -6.44 -0.22
CA ALA A 45 4.50 -5.37 0.38
C ALA A 45 4.66 -4.16 -0.57
N LEU A 46 5.00 -4.43 -1.82
CA LEU A 46 5.11 -3.39 -2.85
C LEU A 46 3.77 -2.73 -3.15
N GLY A 47 2.68 -3.50 -3.20
CA GLY A 47 1.33 -2.99 -3.41
C GLY A 47 0.89 -2.03 -2.30
N LEU A 48 1.11 -2.40 -1.03
CA LEU A 48 0.87 -1.52 0.12
C LEU A 48 1.70 -0.23 0.02
N CYS A 49 2.99 -0.34 -0.31
CA CYS A 49 3.85 0.83 -0.50
C CYS A 49 3.36 1.73 -1.64
N ALA A 50 2.93 1.16 -2.75
CA ALA A 50 2.40 1.90 -3.90
C ALA A 50 1.09 2.61 -3.55
N LEU A 51 0.21 1.95 -2.79
CA LEU A 51 -1.05 2.51 -2.32
C LEU A 51 -0.81 3.75 -1.43
N SER A 52 0.01 3.61 -0.38
CA SER A 52 0.36 4.72 0.50
C SER A 52 1.15 5.82 -0.23
N SER A 53 2.05 5.45 -1.14
CA SER A 53 2.81 6.41 -1.96
C SER A 53 1.89 7.24 -2.87
N THR A 54 0.79 6.67 -3.36
CA THR A 54 -0.20 7.41 -4.15
C THR A 54 -0.85 8.51 -3.31
N ALA A 55 -1.27 8.20 -2.09
CA ALA A 55 -1.83 9.19 -1.16
C ALA A 55 -0.82 10.31 -0.82
N VAL A 56 0.44 9.92 -0.63
CA VAL A 56 1.57 10.85 -0.47
C VAL A 56 1.66 11.75 -1.70
N VAL A 57 1.79 11.22 -2.92
CA VAL A 57 1.95 12.03 -4.16
C VAL A 57 0.81 13.01 -4.40
N LEU A 58 -0.43 12.62 -4.08
CA LEU A 58 -1.63 13.45 -4.27
C LEU A 58 -1.78 14.54 -3.20
N SER A 59 -1.16 14.39 -2.03
CA SER A 59 -1.34 15.34 -0.92
C SER A 59 -0.44 16.58 -1.01
N VAL A 60 -0.95 17.69 -0.48
CA VAL A 60 -0.24 18.98 -0.43
C VAL A 60 0.82 18.96 0.68
N ARG A 61 2.00 19.55 0.43
CA ARG A 61 3.07 19.66 1.43
C ARG A 61 2.56 20.44 2.66
N GLY A 62 2.92 19.96 3.85
CA GLY A 62 2.49 20.56 5.13
C GLY A 62 1.06 20.22 5.56
N SER A 63 0.27 19.51 4.74
CA SER A 63 -1.08 19.10 5.14
C SER A 63 -1.06 17.93 6.13
N ALA A 64 -2.07 17.87 7.01
CA ALA A 64 -2.28 16.72 7.90
C ALA A 64 -2.43 15.40 7.12
N LEU A 65 -3.08 15.45 5.95
CA LEU A 65 -3.17 14.31 5.03
C LEU A 65 -1.80 13.80 4.59
N ARG A 66 -0.86 14.70 4.26
CA ARG A 66 0.51 14.31 3.86
C ARG A 66 1.23 13.63 5.02
N ALA A 67 1.09 14.12 6.25
CA ALA A 67 1.65 13.48 7.44
C ALA A 67 1.06 12.08 7.68
N ALA A 68 -0.27 11.95 7.64
CA ALA A 68 -0.95 10.66 7.78
C ALA A 68 -0.54 9.66 6.68
N SER A 69 -0.43 10.12 5.44
CA SER A 69 0.01 9.28 4.30
C SER A 69 1.47 8.83 4.45
N LEU A 70 2.35 9.68 5.01
CA LEU A 70 3.73 9.30 5.31
C LEU A 70 3.81 8.26 6.42
N VAL A 71 3.01 8.40 7.49
CA VAL A 71 2.92 7.38 8.55
C VAL A 71 2.42 6.06 7.97
N SER A 72 1.39 6.09 7.11
CA SER A 72 0.92 4.90 6.40
C SER A 72 2.01 4.27 5.54
N LEU A 73 2.79 5.08 4.80
CA LEU A 73 3.90 4.58 3.98
C LEU A 73 5.00 3.93 4.83
N VAL A 74 5.33 4.49 5.99
CA VAL A 74 6.26 3.87 6.96
C VAL A 74 5.71 2.52 7.41
N GLY A 75 4.43 2.47 7.78
CA GLY A 75 3.76 1.21 8.14
C GLY A 75 3.81 0.16 7.02
N ALA A 76 3.53 0.55 5.78
CA ALA A 76 3.61 -0.31 4.61
C ALA A 76 5.04 -0.80 4.34
N THR A 77 6.04 0.07 4.50
CA THR A 77 7.45 -0.28 4.32
C THR A 77 7.92 -1.28 5.39
N LEU A 78 7.45 -1.10 6.62
CA LEU A 78 7.78 -1.97 7.74
C LEU A 78 6.94 -3.25 7.79
N TRP A 79 5.89 -3.35 6.97
CA TRP A 79 4.97 -4.49 7.01
C TRP A 79 5.69 -5.82 6.79
N LEU A 80 6.53 -5.91 5.77
CA LEU A 80 7.26 -7.14 5.44
C LEU A 80 8.31 -7.51 6.49
N PRO A 81 9.24 -6.62 6.91
CA PRO A 81 10.23 -7.00 7.93
C PRO A 81 9.59 -7.37 9.26
N ILE A 82 8.51 -6.68 9.67
CA ILE A 82 7.75 -7.04 10.88
C ILE A 82 7.08 -8.41 10.69
N SER A 83 6.49 -8.68 9.52
CA SER A 83 5.87 -9.98 9.23
C SER A 83 6.89 -11.12 9.29
N VAL A 84 8.08 -10.94 8.71
CA VAL A 84 9.17 -11.93 8.77
C VAL A 84 9.64 -12.14 10.22
N ALA A 85 9.82 -11.06 10.98
CA ALA A 85 10.23 -11.15 12.39
C ALA A 85 9.18 -11.88 13.25
N LEU A 86 7.89 -11.63 13.01
CA LEU A 86 6.80 -12.31 13.71
C LEU A 86 6.68 -13.79 13.32
N ALA A 87 6.84 -14.11 12.03
CA ALA A 87 6.79 -15.49 11.55
C ALA A 87 8.01 -16.30 11.98
N GLY A 88 9.18 -15.67 12.10
CA GLY A 88 10.46 -16.34 12.30
C GLY A 88 10.92 -17.15 11.07
N ASN A 89 10.26 -16.96 9.93
CA ASN A 89 10.56 -17.63 8.66
C ASN A 89 10.13 -16.74 7.47
N PRO A 90 10.80 -16.85 6.31
CA PRO A 90 10.51 -16.04 5.13
C PRO A 90 9.20 -16.42 4.44
N GLN A 91 8.65 -17.61 4.68
CA GLN A 91 7.37 -18.06 4.11
C GLN A 91 6.17 -17.37 4.76
N LEU A 92 6.37 -16.62 5.83
CA LEU A 92 5.30 -15.99 6.62
C LEU A 92 4.32 -17.03 7.18
N ASN A 93 4.84 -18.18 7.59
CA ASN A 93 4.04 -19.19 8.28
C ASN A 93 3.82 -18.75 9.73
N PHE A 94 2.56 -18.48 10.09
CA PHE A 94 2.17 -18.08 11.44
C PHE A 94 1.40 -19.20 12.15
N SER A 95 1.64 -19.36 13.45
CA SER A 95 0.91 -20.30 14.30
C SER A 95 0.61 -19.68 15.67
N GLY A 96 -0.52 -20.07 16.29
CA GLY A 96 -0.92 -19.59 17.60
C GLY A 96 -1.11 -18.07 17.68
N GLY A 97 -0.83 -17.48 18.85
CA GLY A 97 -1.08 -16.06 19.11
C GLY A 97 -0.33 -15.08 18.19
N ARG A 98 0.79 -15.48 17.59
CA ARG A 98 1.54 -14.65 16.64
C ARG A 98 0.74 -14.36 15.36
N GLY A 99 -0.07 -15.33 14.91
CA GLY A 99 -0.94 -15.17 13.74
C GLY A 99 -2.01 -14.10 13.97
N SER A 100 -2.62 -14.09 15.16
CA SER A 100 -3.61 -13.07 15.53
C SER A 100 -3.01 -11.66 15.55
N VAL A 101 -1.81 -11.51 16.12
CA VAL A 101 -1.08 -10.22 16.13
C VAL A 101 -0.75 -9.77 14.71
N TRP A 102 -0.22 -10.68 13.89
CA TRP A 102 0.10 -10.38 12.49
C TRP A 102 -1.15 -9.98 11.69
N LEU A 103 -2.29 -10.63 11.92
CA LEU A 103 -3.55 -10.31 11.24
C LEU A 103 -4.03 -8.91 11.60
N VAL A 104 -4.09 -8.57 12.90
CA VAL A 104 -4.48 -7.23 13.36
C VAL A 104 -3.55 -6.16 12.80
N PHE A 105 -2.24 -6.42 12.83
CA PHE A 105 -1.24 -5.53 12.25
C PHE A 105 -1.46 -5.34 10.74
N SER A 106 -1.65 -6.41 9.98
CA SER A 106 -1.83 -6.35 8.52
C SER A 106 -3.12 -5.62 8.15
N VAL A 107 -4.22 -5.86 8.88
CA VAL A 107 -5.48 -5.14 8.70
C VAL A 107 -5.31 -3.65 9.01
N ALA A 108 -4.60 -3.29 10.08
CA ALA A 108 -4.37 -1.90 10.43
C ALA A 108 -3.55 -1.15 9.37
N VAL A 109 -2.47 -1.77 8.85
CA VAL A 109 -1.65 -1.19 7.78
C VAL A 109 -2.47 -1.01 6.50
N PHE A 110 -3.23 -2.04 6.10
CA PHE A 110 -4.08 -1.98 4.92
C PHE A 110 -5.17 -0.92 5.05
N ALA A 111 -5.87 -0.88 6.18
CA ALA A 111 -6.93 0.10 6.45
C ALA A 111 -6.38 1.53 6.43
N ALA A 112 -5.21 1.77 7.03
CA ALA A 112 -4.55 3.09 7.00
C ALA A 112 -4.17 3.51 5.57
N ALA A 113 -3.67 2.58 4.75
CA ALA A 113 -3.32 2.86 3.35
C ALA A 113 -4.57 3.19 2.51
N CYS A 114 -5.65 2.42 2.68
CA CYS A 114 -6.93 2.69 2.02
C CYS A 114 -7.54 4.03 2.46
N PHE A 115 -7.56 4.30 3.77
CA PHE A 115 -8.12 5.54 4.32
C PHE A 115 -7.39 6.78 3.80
N THR A 116 -6.06 6.77 3.85
CA THR A 116 -5.24 7.91 3.37
C THR A 116 -5.39 8.12 1.86
N LEU A 117 -5.50 7.05 1.07
CA LEU A 117 -5.78 7.15 -0.36
C LEU A 117 -7.16 7.76 -0.64
N LEU A 118 -8.21 7.25 0.00
CA LEU A 118 -9.57 7.77 -0.17
C LEU A 118 -9.66 9.25 0.20
N TRP A 119 -9.01 9.63 1.30
CA TRP A 119 -8.94 11.03 1.71
C TRP A 119 -8.18 11.88 0.68
N ALA A 120 -7.06 11.39 0.14
CA ALA A 120 -6.30 12.10 -0.89
C ALA A 120 -7.08 12.27 -2.20
N LEU A 121 -7.79 11.22 -2.64
CA LEU A 121 -8.65 11.28 -3.82
C LEU A 121 -9.81 12.27 -3.62
N GLY A 122 -10.47 12.22 -2.45
CA GLY A 122 -11.53 13.15 -2.09
C GLY A 122 -11.05 14.61 -2.08
N ALA A 123 -9.90 14.87 -1.47
CA ALA A 123 -9.28 16.20 -1.45
C ALA A 123 -8.91 16.70 -2.86
N ALA A 124 -8.35 15.83 -3.70
CA ALA A 124 -8.00 16.16 -5.08
C ALA A 124 -9.24 16.46 -5.94
N ALA A 125 -10.31 15.66 -5.78
CA ALA A 125 -11.58 15.89 -6.46
C ALA A 125 -12.22 17.22 -6.04
N LEU A 126 -12.25 17.51 -4.74
CA LEU A 126 -12.79 18.77 -4.21
C LEU A 126 -12.02 19.99 -4.72
N ALA A 127 -10.69 19.90 -4.75
CA ALA A 127 -9.84 20.97 -5.27
C ALA A 127 -10.12 21.24 -6.76
N LYS A 128 -10.33 20.17 -7.56
CA LYS A 128 -10.68 20.29 -8.98
C LYS A 128 -12.05 20.95 -9.18
N ILE A 129 -13.06 20.56 -8.40
CA ILE A 129 -14.41 21.15 -8.47
C ILE A 129 -14.36 22.64 -8.12
N ARG A 130 -13.67 23.01 -7.04
CA ARG A 130 -13.54 24.42 -6.60
C ARG A 130 -12.78 25.28 -7.62
N GLY A 131 -11.75 24.72 -8.26
CA GLY A 131 -11.00 25.44 -9.30
C GLY A 131 -11.79 25.64 -10.60
N ALA A 132 -12.70 24.73 -10.94
CA ALA A 132 -13.54 24.83 -12.14
C ALA A 132 -14.69 25.85 -12.01
N GLY A 133 -15.14 26.15 -10.78
CA GLY A 133 -16.15 27.18 -10.53
C GLY A 133 -15.59 28.61 -10.36
N ALA A 134 -14.27 28.77 -10.39
CA ALA A 134 -13.58 30.06 -10.27
C ALA A 134 -12.99 30.57 -11.59
N ALA A 135 -13.25 29.87 -12.70
CA ALA A 135 -12.85 30.19 -14.07
C ALA A 135 -14.10 30.46 -14.91
#